data_AF-A0A9E1R8Y8-F1
#
_entry.id   AF-A0A9E1R8Y8-F1
#
_cell.length_a   1.000
_cell.length_b   1.000
_cell.length_c   1.000
_cell.angle_alpha   90.00
_cell.angle_beta   90.00
_cell.angle_gamma   90.00
#
_symmetry.space_group_name_H-M   'P 1'
#
loop_
_entity.id
_entity.type
_entity.pdbx_description
1 polymer ?
#
loop_
_entity_poly.entity_id
_entity_poly.type
_entity_poly.pdbx_seq_one_letter_code
_entity_poly.pdbx_strand_id
1 'polypeptide(L)' 'KRAYGETNIKLSLVKQLIISNNPKAFFRSNANYMYAEKVITIPSIDDFRAMLFSGDTDTLLNGDDKTHWIRFP' A
#
# COMPACT_ATOMS: atom_id res chain seq x y z
N LYS A 1 11.30 -8.67 10.65
CA LYS A 1 11.70 -7.25 10.65
C LYS A 1 10.56 -6.44 10.02
N ARG A 2 10.01 -5.45 10.72
CA ARG A 2 8.98 -4.55 10.16
C ARG A 2 9.61 -3.66 9.10
N ALA A 3 8.88 -3.41 8.02
CA ALA A 3 9.39 -2.70 6.85
C ALA A 3 9.06 -1.21 6.84
N TYR A 4 8.04 -0.80 7.61
CA TYR A 4 7.49 0.55 7.59
C TYR A 4 6.95 0.93 8.97
N GLY A 5 7.74 1.69 9.73
CA GLY A 5 7.41 2.07 11.12
C GLY A 5 7.01 0.87 11.99
N GLU A 6 5.98 1.07 12.83
CA GLU A 6 5.38 0.03 13.67
C GLU A 6 4.27 -0.78 12.98
N THR A 7 4.15 -0.68 11.65
CA THR A 7 3.12 -1.40 10.91
C THR A 7 3.53 -2.84 10.59
N ASN A 8 2.53 -3.69 10.33
CA ASN A 8 2.73 -5.06 9.85
C ASN A 8 2.67 -5.16 8.31
N ILE A 9 3.02 -4.07 7.60
CA ILE A 9 3.00 -4.03 6.13
C ILE A 9 4.20 -4.80 5.57
N LYS A 10 3.97 -5.60 4.53
CA LYS A 10 5.02 -6.35 3.82
C LYS A 10 5.95 -5.39 3.06
N LEU A 11 7.26 -5.62 3.14
CA LEU A 11 8.27 -4.83 2.43
C LEU A 11 8.02 -4.74 0.92
N SER A 12 7.52 -5.82 0.30
CA SER A 12 7.20 -5.84 -1.13
C SER A 12 6.14 -4.82 -1.51
N LEU A 13 5.09 -4.68 -0.69
CA LEU A 13 4.02 -3.68 -0.90
C LEU A 13 4.57 -2.26 -0.73
N VAL A 14 5.42 -2.04 0.27
CA VAL A 14 6.08 -0.74 0.49
C VAL A 14 6.89 -0.34 -0.73
N LYS A 15 7.71 -1.26 -1.26
CA LYS A 15 8.50 -1.02 -2.47
C LYS A 15 7.60 -0.73 -3.67
N GLN A 16 6.57 -1.54 -3.89
CA GLN A 16 5.65 -1.36 -5.02
C GLN A 16 4.99 0.02 -4.99
N LEU A 17 4.47 0.45 -3.83
CA LEU A 17 3.81 1.74 -3.70
C LEU A 17 4.79 2.91 -3.89
N ILE A 18 6.00 2.83 -3.34
CA ILE A 18 7.03 3.85 -3.54
C ILE A 18 7.38 3.99 -5.03
N ILE A 19 7.57 2.89 -5.75
CA ILE A 19 7.87 2.94 -7.20
C ILE A 19 6.69 3.54 -7.96
N SER A 20 5.47 3.07 -7.66
CA SER A 20 4.24 3.51 -8.33
C SER A 20 3.98 5.00 -8.16
N ASN A 21 4.19 5.54 -6.95
CA ASN A 21 3.98 6.95 -6.66
C ASN A 21 5.09 7.86 -7.22
N ASN A 22 6.21 7.29 -7.64
CA ASN A 22 7.37 8.05 -8.12
C ASN A 22 7.84 7.58 -9.51
N PRO A 23 6.97 7.62 -10.55
CA PRO A 23 7.27 7.03 -11.86
C PRO A 23 8.45 7.69 -12.59
N LYS A 24 8.81 8.93 -12.22
CA LYS A 24 9.94 9.67 -12.78
C LYS A 24 11.25 9.48 -12.00
N ALA A 25 11.19 8.80 -10.86
CA ALA A 25 12.36 8.56 -10.00
C ALA A 25 13.09 7.26 -10.35
N PHE A 26 12.42 6.32 -11.00
CA PHE A 26 12.95 4.98 -11.27
C PHE A 26 12.98 4.69 -12.77
N PHE A 27 14.11 4.18 -13.26
CA PHE A 27 14.21 3.72 -14.64
C PHE A 27 13.36 2.46 -14.83
N ARG A 28 12.39 2.51 -15.75
CA ARG A 28 11.48 1.40 -16.07
C ARG A 28 10.82 0.78 -14.83
N SER A 29 10.45 1.59 -13.85
CA SER A 29 9.84 1.13 -12.59
C SER A 29 10.68 0.12 -11.81
N ASN A 30 12.01 0.13 -11.97
CA ASN A 30 12.90 -0.75 -11.24
C ASN A 30 13.48 -0.05 -10.01
N ALA A 31 13.13 -0.53 -8.81
CA ALA A 31 13.63 0.03 -7.55
C ALA A 31 15.16 -0.02 -7.40
N ASN A 32 15.86 -0.88 -8.15
CA ASN A 32 17.32 -0.94 -8.12
C ASN A 32 17.98 0.16 -8.96
N TYR A 33 17.23 0.85 -9.83
CA TYR A 33 17.73 1.89 -10.73
C TYR A 33 16.98 3.21 -10.48
N MET A 34 17.40 3.92 -9.44
CA MET A 34 16.90 5.25 -9.11
C MET A 34 17.76 6.33 -9.78
N TYR A 35 17.12 7.35 -10.36
CA TYR A 35 17.82 8.52 -10.87
C TYR A 35 18.33 9.41 -9.72
N ALA A 36 19.52 9.98 -9.90
CA ALA A 36 20.05 10.99 -9.00
C ALA A 36 19.16 12.25 -8.97
N GLU A 37 19.21 12.98 -7.86
CA GLU A 37 18.54 14.28 -7.68
C GLU A 37 17.01 14.25 -7.84
N LYS A 38 16.41 13.06 -7.71
CA LYS A 38 14.94 12.92 -7.66
C LYS A 38 14.47 12.95 -6.22
N VAL A 39 13.49 13.80 -5.97
CA VAL A 39 12.73 13.79 -4.72
C VAL A 39 11.75 12.63 -4.78
N ILE A 40 11.79 11.76 -3.76
CA ILE A 40 10.86 10.64 -3.60
C ILE A 40 9.83 11.00 -2.54
N THR A 41 8.56 10.81 -2.88
CA THR A 41 7.46 10.84 -1.91
C THR A 41 7.39 9.51 -1.17
N ILE A 42 7.45 9.56 0.16
CA ILE A 42 7.20 8.42 1.03
C ILE A 42 5.68 8.33 1.28
N PRO A 43 5.02 7.23 0.90
CA PRO A 43 3.58 7.08 1.06
C PRO A 43 3.19 6.97 2.53
N SER A 44 2.04 7.51 2.90
CA SER A 44 1.39 7.36 4.21
C SER A 44 0.64 6.03 4.33
N ILE A 45 0.10 5.75 5.51
CA ILE A 45 -0.74 4.56 5.73
C ILE A 45 -2.02 4.62 4.89
N ASP A 46 -2.59 5.81 4.68
CA ASP A 46 -3.81 5.97 3.89
C ASP A 46 -3.58 5.68 2.41
N ASP A 47 -2.38 6.01 1.89
CA ASP A 47 -1.99 5.64 0.53
C ASP A 47 -1.93 4.11 0.35
N PHE A 48 -1.48 3.37 1.38
CA PHE A 48 -1.53 1.91 1.36
C PHE A 48 -2.96 1.38 1.37
N ARG A 49 -3.87 2.01 2.13
CA ARG A 49 -5.29 1.62 2.15
C ARG A 49 -5.90 1.83 0.77
N ALA A 50 -5.71 2.99 0.17
CA ALA A 50 -6.21 3.31 -1.17
C ALA A 50 -5.63 2.37 -2.25
N MET A 51 -4.38 1.93 -2.13
CA MET A 51 -3.79 0.97 -3.06
C MET A 51 -4.43 -0.43 -2.95
N LEU A 52 -4.79 -0.87 -1.74
CA LEU A 52 -5.29 -2.22 -1.50
C LEU A 52 -6.79 -2.35 -1.72
N PHE A 53 -7.54 -1.27 -1.56
CA PHE A 53 -9.00 -1.28 -1.63
C PHE A 53 -9.49 -0.34 -2.73
N SER A 54 -10.28 -0.88 -3.66
CA SER A 54 -10.81 -0.13 -4.81
C SER A 54 -12.12 0.63 -4.52
N GLY A 55 -12.51 0.78 -3.26
CA GLY A 55 -13.78 1.38 -2.82
C GLY A 55 -13.63 2.16 -1.52
N ASP A 56 -14.71 2.79 -1.06
CA ASP A 56 -14.69 3.59 0.16
C ASP A 56 -14.34 2.72 1.38
N THR A 57 -13.10 2.85 1.84
CA THR A 57 -12.53 2.02 2.89
C THR A 57 -13.28 2.14 4.21
N ASP A 58 -13.90 3.29 4.48
CA ASP A 58 -14.69 3.44 5.71
C ASP A 58 -15.92 2.55 5.69
N THR A 59 -16.55 2.35 4.52
CA THR A 59 -17.69 1.44 4.39
C THR A 59 -17.27 -0.03 4.40
N LEU A 60 -16.12 -0.35 3.81
CA LEU A 60 -15.62 -1.74 3.71
C LEU A 60 -15.05 -2.26 5.03
N LEU A 61 -14.47 -1.38 5.85
CA LEU A 61 -13.85 -1.76 7.13
C LEU A 61 -14.82 -1.69 8.31
N ASN A 62 -15.84 -0.84 8.24
CA ASN A 62 -16.81 -0.64 9.33
C ASN A 62 -18.19 -1.26 9.05
N GLY A 63 -18.44 -1.75 7.83
CA GLY A 63 -19.73 -2.28 7.36
C GLY A 63 -19.90 -3.79 7.51
N ASP A 64 -19.34 -4.40 8.56
CA ASP A 64 -19.46 -5.84 8.79
C ASP A 64 -20.86 -6.22 9.31
N ASP A 65 -21.85 -6.28 8.41
CA ASP A 65 -23.09 -7.01 8.66
C ASP A 65 -22.82 -8.52 8.61
N LYS A 66 -22.39 -9.06 9.74
CA LYS A 66 -22.01 -10.48 9.93
C LYS A 66 -23.20 -11.45 9.86
N THR A 67 -24.40 -10.96 9.57
CA THR A 67 -25.60 -11.79 9.38
C THR A 67 -25.49 -12.72 8.17
N HIS A 68 -24.70 -12.36 7.17
CA HIS A 68 -24.52 -13.13 5.93
C HIS A 68 -23.33 -14.11 5.96
N TRP A 69 -22.62 -14.21 7.09
CA TRP A 69 -21.49 -15.13 7.21
C TRP A 69 -21.98 -16.58 7.25
N ILE A 70 -21.44 -17.42 6.37
CA ILE A 70 -21.67 -18.87 6.41
C ILE A 70 -21.05 -19.41 7.69
N ARG A 71 -21.90 -19.95 8.58
CA ARG A 71 -21.46 -20.64 9.80
C ARG A 71 -21.62 -22.13 9.60
N PHE A 72 -20.55 -22.88 9.80
CA PHE A 72 -20.62 -24.32 9.93
C PHE A 72 -20.73 -24.70 11.41
N PRO A 73 -21.43 -25.80 11.74
CA PRO A 73 -21.55 -26.29 13.10
C PRO A 73 -20.21 -26.76 13.69
#